data_AF-A0A820JYY4-F1
#
_entry.id   AF-A0A820JYY4-F1
#
_cell.length_a   1.000
_cell.length_b   1.000
_cell.length_c   1.000
_cell.angle_alpha   90.00
_cell.angle_beta   90.00
_cell.angle_gamma   90.00
#
_symmetry.space_group_name_H-M   'P 1'
#
loop_
_entity.id
_entity.type
_entity.pdbx_description
1 polymer ?
#
loop_
_entity_poly.entity_id
_entity_poly.type
_entity_poly.pdbx_seq_one_letter_code
_entity_poly.pdbx_strand_id
1 'polypeptide(L)'
;LPNTELLGCAFHYSKAIYRNIQVKGLQDAYQNDEVIRQILRQIMALAFIPSDQIRIVYYDVIKPQLSNVPAKPTSLRYNLRDFFKYFESQWLKRINEFCVFDQSTRTNNELEGA
;
A
#
# COMPACT_ATOMS: atom_id res chain seq x y z
N LEU A 1 -27.00 -8.08 3.23
CA LEU A 1 -27.66 -7.12 4.16
C LEU A 1 -27.59 -5.74 3.52
N PRO A 2 -28.72 -5.02 3.33
CA PRO A 2 -28.74 -3.79 2.52
C PRO A 2 -28.26 -2.52 3.24
N ASN A 3 -27.73 -2.60 4.47
CA ASN A 3 -27.22 -1.44 5.23
C ASN A 3 -25.83 -1.70 5.86
N THR A 4 -24.99 -2.51 5.23
CA THR A 4 -23.61 -2.69 5.70
C THR A 4 -22.75 -1.59 5.10
N GLU A 5 -22.34 -0.62 5.91
CA GLU A 5 -21.28 0.31 5.53
C GLU A 5 -19.98 -0.47 5.39
N LEU A 6 -19.40 -0.46 4.19
CA LEU A 6 -18.10 -1.08 3.94
C LEU A 6 -17.02 -0.20 4.57
N LEU A 7 -16.65 -0.52 5.82
CA LEU A 7 -15.52 0.13 6.48
C LEU A 7 -14.21 -0.42 5.95
N GLY A 8 -13.30 0.47 5.55
CA GLY A 8 -11.94 0.10 5.18
C GLY A 8 -11.24 -0.67 6.30
N CYS A 9 -10.33 -1.58 5.94
CA CYS A 9 -9.56 -2.35 6.91
C CYS A 9 -8.07 -2.33 6.55
N ALA A 10 -7.27 -1.65 7.37
CA ALA A 10 -5.83 -1.52 7.16
C ALA A 10 -5.09 -2.87 7.19
N PHE A 11 -5.57 -3.85 7.96
CA PHE A 11 -4.99 -5.20 8.00
C PHE A 11 -5.16 -5.93 6.65
N HIS A 12 -6.40 -6.02 6.15
CA HIS A 12 -6.67 -6.67 4.88
C HIS A 12 -6.02 -5.95 3.70
N TYR A 13 -6.00 -4.62 3.74
CA TYR A 13 -5.27 -3.79 2.80
C TYR A 13 -3.77 -4.11 2.79
N SER A 14 -3.11 -4.04 3.96
CA SER A 14 -1.67 -4.31 4.08
C SER A 14 -1.33 -5.74 3.62
N LYS A 15 -2.19 -6.72 3.97
CA LYS A 15 -2.07 -8.10 3.50
C LYS A 15 -2.20 -8.23 1.99
N ALA A 16 -3.13 -7.51 1.36
CA ALA A 16 -3.30 -7.49 -0.09
C ALA A 16 -2.10 -6.85 -0.81
N ILE A 17 -1.58 -5.74 -0.27
CA ILE A 17 -0.35 -5.10 -0.78
C ILE A 17 0.83 -6.08 -0.66
N TYR A 18 1.03 -6.71 0.49
CA TYR A 18 2.12 -7.66 0.69
C TYR A 18 2.01 -8.89 -0.23
N ARG A 19 0.81 -9.42 -0.45
CA ARG A 19 0.58 -10.48 -1.44
C ARG A 19 0.97 -10.03 -2.85
N ASN A 20 0.66 -8.80 -3.24
CA ASN A 20 1.06 -8.29 -4.55
C ASN A 20 2.59 -8.16 -4.66
N ILE A 21 3.26 -7.69 -3.61
CA ILE A 21 4.73 -7.66 -3.52
C ILE A 21 5.31 -9.07 -3.79
N GLN A 22 4.75 -10.11 -3.17
CA GLN A 22 5.17 -11.49 -3.40
C GLN A 22 4.91 -11.94 -4.85
N VAL A 23 3.70 -11.75 -5.37
CA VAL A 23 3.30 -12.14 -6.75
C VAL A 23 4.17 -11.46 -7.81
N LYS A 24 4.63 -10.23 -7.57
CA LYS A 24 5.53 -9.50 -8.48
C LYS A 24 7.01 -9.82 -8.27
N GLY A 25 7.36 -10.77 -7.41
CA GLY A 25 8.76 -11.13 -7.13
C GLY A 25 9.54 -10.00 -6.46
N LEU A 26 8.87 -9.10 -5.72
CA LEU A 26 9.47 -7.99 -4.99
C LEU A 26 9.84 -8.37 -3.54
N GLN A 27 9.62 -9.62 -3.13
CA GLN A 27 9.83 -10.05 -1.74
C GLN A 27 11.28 -9.90 -1.29
N ASP A 28 12.25 -10.30 -2.11
CA ASP A 28 13.67 -10.16 -1.80
C ASP A 28 14.06 -8.69 -1.64
N ALA A 29 13.65 -7.83 -2.57
CA ALA A 29 13.87 -6.39 -2.48
C ALA A 29 13.19 -5.79 -1.23
N TYR A 30 11.98 -6.23 -0.89
CA TYR A 30 11.31 -5.78 0.33
C TYR A 30 12.05 -6.19 1.62
N GLN A 31 12.77 -7.32 1.61
CA GLN A 31 13.52 -7.81 2.78
C GLN A 31 14.93 -7.24 2.87
N ASN A 32 15.59 -7.02 1.73
CA ASN A 32 17.03 -6.77 1.66
C ASN A 32 17.40 -5.38 1.15
N ASP A 33 16.46 -4.63 0.57
CA ASP A 33 16.67 -3.25 0.11
C ASP A 33 15.88 -2.27 0.98
N GLU A 34 16.59 -1.49 1.79
CA GLU A 34 15.98 -0.53 2.73
C GLU A 34 15.13 0.53 2.01
N VAL A 35 15.60 1.05 0.87
CA VAL A 35 14.90 2.10 0.13
C VAL A 35 13.60 1.56 -0.45
N ILE A 36 13.64 0.39 -1.09
CA ILE A 36 12.44 -0.23 -1.66
C ILE A 36 11.46 -0.64 -0.56
N ARG A 37 11.96 -1.21 0.53
CA ARG A 37 11.14 -1.56 1.70
C ARG A 37 10.44 -0.33 2.26
N GLN A 38 11.14 0.79 2.43
CA GLN A 38 10.55 2.01 2.97
C GLN A 38 9.43 2.54 2.05
N ILE A 39 9.66 2.59 0.74
CA ILE A 39 8.65 3.02 -0.24
C ILE A 39 7.40 2.12 -0.17
N LEU A 40 7.59 0.79 -0.14
CA LEU A 40 6.47 -0.16 -0.07
C LEU A 40 5.71 -0.09 1.26
N ARG A 41 6.40 0.19 2.37
CA ARG A 41 5.75 0.45 3.66
C ARG A 41 5.00 1.77 3.70
N GLN A 42 5.48 2.81 3.02
CA GLN A 42 4.75 4.06 2.86
C GLN A 42 3.45 3.85 2.08
N ILE A 43 3.44 2.98 1.08
CA ILE A 43 2.19 2.57 0.41
C ILE A 43 1.22 1.96 1.42
N MET A 44 1.65 1.00 2.24
CA MET A 44 0.79 0.42 3.29
C MET A 44 0.32 1.45 4.32
N ALA A 45 1.13 2.47 4.61
CA ALA A 45 0.80 3.53 5.55
C ALA A 45 -0.26 4.53 5.02
N LEU A 46 -0.53 4.55 3.71
CA LEU A 46 -1.57 5.44 3.14
C LEU A 46 -2.95 5.22 3.75
N ALA A 47 -3.23 4.03 4.29
CA ALA A 47 -4.49 3.75 4.98
C ALA A 47 -4.76 4.68 6.17
N PHE A 48 -3.73 5.30 6.74
CA PHE A 48 -3.80 6.12 7.94
C PHE A 48 -3.67 7.63 7.68
N ILE A 49 -3.72 8.05 6.41
CA ILE A 49 -3.69 9.45 6.00
C ILE A 49 -5.13 9.89 5.66
N PRO A 50 -5.52 11.16 5.87
CA PRO A 50 -6.80 11.69 5.40
C PRO A 50 -7.07 11.33 3.94
N SER A 51 -8.28 10.86 3.64
CA SER A 51 -8.64 10.29 2.33
C SER A 51 -8.47 11.28 1.18
N ASP A 52 -8.72 12.56 1.46
CA ASP A 52 -8.52 13.71 0.56
C ASP A 52 -7.03 13.98 0.27
N GLN A 53 -6.13 13.60 1.18
CA GLN A 53 -4.68 13.79 1.04
C GLN A 53 -3.96 12.58 0.42
N ILE A 54 -4.56 11.38 0.42
CA ILE A 54 -3.90 10.14 -0.06
C ILE A 54 -3.33 10.29 -1.48
N ARG A 55 -4.08 10.93 -2.39
CA ARG A 55 -3.61 11.15 -3.77
C ARG A 55 -2.42 12.08 -3.83
N ILE A 56 -2.45 13.16 -3.07
CA ILE A 56 -1.37 14.15 -2.99
C ILE A 56 -0.12 13.47 -2.44
N VAL A 57 -0.21 12.80 -1.30
CA VAL A 57 0.91 12.08 -0.69
C VAL A 57 1.47 11.02 -1.65
N TYR A 58 0.60 10.27 -2.34
CA TYR A 58 1.06 9.28 -3.30
C TYR A 58 1.84 9.89 -4.47
N TYR A 59 1.28 10.91 -5.15
CA TYR A 59 1.88 11.47 -6.37
C TYR A 59 3.06 12.40 -6.10
N ASP A 60 3.03 13.15 -5.00
CA ASP A 60 4.00 14.21 -4.74
C ASP A 60 5.13 13.74 -3.82
N VAL A 61 4.88 12.72 -2.99
CA VAL A 61 5.85 12.23 -1.99
C VAL A 61 6.34 10.82 -2.32
N ILE A 62 5.44 9.84 -2.50
CA ILE A 62 5.87 8.42 -2.60
C ILE A 62 6.38 8.09 -4.00
N LYS A 63 5.59 8.35 -5.04
CA LYS A 63 5.93 7.95 -6.42
C LYS A 63 7.25 8.56 -6.93
N PRO A 64 7.60 9.83 -6.63
CA PRO A 64 8.86 10.42 -7.09
C PRO A 64 10.10 9.76 -6.48
N GLN A 65 10.00 9.14 -5.30
CA GLN A 65 11.13 8.44 -4.66
C GLN A 65 11.67 7.29 -5.52
N LEU A 66 10.85 6.71 -6.41
CA LEU A 66 11.31 5.67 -7.35
C LEU A 66 12.40 6.16 -8.30
N SER A 67 12.38 7.45 -8.65
CA SER A 67 13.41 8.07 -9.50
C SER A 67 14.75 8.22 -8.77
N ASN A 68 14.73 8.23 -7.43
CA ASN A 68 15.91 8.36 -6.59
C ASN A 68 16.50 6.99 -6.18
N VAL A 69 15.85 5.89 -6.55
CA VAL A 69 16.39 4.55 -6.30
C VAL A 69 17.64 4.37 -7.17
N PRO A 70 18.81 4.02 -6.60
CA PRO A 70 20.02 3.76 -7.36
C PRO A 70 19.77 2.74 -8.47
N ALA A 71 20.58 2.76 -9.54
CA ALA A 71 20.41 1.85 -10.68
C ALA A 71 20.20 0.40 -10.23
N LYS A 72 18.97 -0.10 -10.42
CA LYS A 72 18.57 -1.47 -10.11
C LYS A 72 18.52 -2.32 -11.38
N PRO A 73 18.63 -3.65 -11.24
CA PRO A 73 18.40 -4.57 -12.35
C PRO A 73 17.09 -4.26 -13.07
N THR A 74 17.11 -4.36 -14.40
CA THR A 74 15.97 -4.05 -15.27
C THR A 74 14.70 -4.81 -14.87
N SER A 75 14.83 -6.08 -14.47
CA SER A 75 13.72 -6.90 -13.97
C SER A 75 13.06 -6.30 -12.73
N LEU A 76 13.85 -5.88 -11.74
CA LEU A 76 13.34 -5.25 -10.51
C LEU A 76 12.61 -3.94 -10.82
N ARG A 77 13.13 -3.14 -11.76
CA ARG A 77 12.47 -1.92 -12.22
C ARG A 77 11.12 -2.21 -12.89
N TYR A 78 11.01 -3.26 -13.69
CA TYR A 78 9.75 -3.67 -14.30
C TYR A 78 8.73 -4.16 -13.26
N ASN A 79 9.18 -4.97 -12.30
CA ASN A 79 8.33 -5.47 -11.23
C ASN A 79 7.78 -4.33 -10.35
N LEU A 80 8.62 -3.35 -10.01
CA LEU A 80 8.18 -2.13 -9.31
C LEU A 80 7.16 -1.36 -10.15
N ARG A 81 7.45 -1.11 -11.43
CA ARG A 81 6.50 -0.41 -12.31
C ARG A 81 5.13 -1.10 -12.35
N ASP A 82 5.11 -2.42 -12.44
CA ASP A 82 3.87 -3.19 -12.50
C ASP A 82 3.12 -3.21 -11.16
N PHE A 83 3.85 -3.22 -10.04
CA PHE A 83 3.26 -3.02 -8.71
C PHE A 83 2.60 -1.64 -8.59
N PHE A 84 3.27 -0.56 -9.01
CA PHE A 84 2.71 0.80 -8.92
C PHE A 84 1.49 0.95 -9.84
N LYS A 85 1.51 0.37 -11.05
CA LYS A 85 0.32 0.32 -11.93
C LYS A 85 -0.85 -0.44 -11.29
N TYR A 86 -0.56 -1.58 -10.64
CA TYR A 86 -1.57 -2.31 -9.87
C TYR A 86 -2.15 -1.41 -8.78
N PHE A 87 -1.30 -0.74 -8.01
CA PHE A 87 -1.73 0.14 -6.93
C PHE A 87 -2.66 1.27 -7.41
N GLU A 88 -2.27 1.97 -8.48
CA GLU A 88 -3.07 3.05 -9.06
C GLU A 88 -4.43 2.56 -9.59
N SER A 89 -4.42 1.41 -10.28
CA SER A 89 -5.63 0.87 -10.91
C SER A 89 -6.62 0.30 -9.90
N GLN A 90 -6.14 -0.31 -8.81
CA GLN A 90 -6.97 -0.99 -7.83
C GLN A 90 -7.31 -0.09 -6.65
N TRP A 91 -6.32 0.56 -6.03
CA TRP A 91 -6.50 1.17 -4.70
C TRP A 91 -6.80 2.67 -4.78
N LEU A 92 -6.13 3.43 -5.65
CA LEU A 92 -6.38 4.88 -5.73
C LEU A 92 -7.79 5.24 -6.20
N LYS A 93 -8.48 4.33 -6.90
CA LYS A 93 -9.90 4.50 -7.28
C LYS A 93 -10.88 4.13 -6.16
N ARG A 94 -10.39 3.48 -5.11
CA ARG A 94 -11.18 2.81 -4.05
C ARG A 94 -10.68 3.22 -2.67
N ILE A 95 -10.34 4.50 -2.50
CA ILE A 95 -9.71 5.01 -1.27
C ILE A 95 -10.54 4.68 -0.02
N ASN A 96 -11.87 4.82 -0.11
CA ASN A 96 -12.77 4.53 1.00
C ASN A 96 -12.79 3.03 1.40
N GLU A 97 -12.35 2.12 0.52
CA GLU A 97 -12.31 0.67 0.80
C GLU A 97 -11.10 0.26 1.66
N PHE A 98 -10.11 1.14 1.86
CA PHE A 98 -8.93 0.83 2.68
C PHE A 98 -8.52 1.93 3.67
N CYS A 99 -8.93 3.17 3.46
CA CYS A 99 -8.66 4.26 4.37
C CYS A 99 -9.40 4.04 5.70
N VAL A 100 -8.65 4.05 6.80
CA VAL A 100 -9.14 3.93 8.18
C VAL A 100 -8.91 5.20 8.99
N PHE A 101 -8.43 6.27 8.34
CA PHE A 101 -8.29 7.57 8.99
C PHE A 101 -9.64 8.03 9.55
N ASP A 102 -9.62 8.49 10.81
CA ASP A 102 -10.79 8.96 11.57
C ASP A 102 -11.90 7.92 11.80
N GLN A 103 -11.64 6.63 11.57
CA GLN A 103 -12.58 5.57 11.96
C GLN A 103 -12.48 5.27 13.45
N SER A 104 -13.63 5.29 14.14
CA SER A 104 -13.75 5.06 15.59
C SER A 104 -13.28 3.68 16.03
N THR A 105 -13.30 2.69 15.15
CA THR A 105 -12.78 1.34 15.36
C THR A 105 -11.28 1.29 15.04
N ARG A 106 -10.46 1.92 15.88
CA ARG A 106 -9.00 1.75 15.85
C ARG A 106 -8.66 0.33 16.32
N THR A 107 -8.19 -0.50 15.39
CA THR A 107 -7.62 -1.85 15.61
C THR A 107 -8.59 -2.86 16.22
N ASN A 108 -8.92 -3.88 15.43
CA ASN A 108 -9.43 -5.17 15.89
C ASN A 108 -8.38 -5.90 16.75
N ASN A 109 -8.01 -5.34 17.90
CA ASN A 109 -7.21 -6.05 18.91
C ASN A 109 -7.99 -7.16 19.63
N GLU A 110 -9.19 -7.55 19.16
CA GLU A 110 -10.00 -8.62 19.75
C GLU A 110 -10.12 -9.90 18.91
N LEU A 111 -9.49 -10.02 17.73
CA LEU A 111 -9.62 -11.20 16.87
C LEU A 111 -8.31 -11.67 16.20
N GLU A 112 -7.16 -11.54 16.87
CA GLU A 112 -5.88 -12.11 16.40
C GLU A 112 -5.31 -13.19 17.35
N GLY A 113 -6.16 -13.77 18.20
CA GLY A 113 -5.84 -14.92 19.05
C GLY A 113 -6.84 -16.06 18.86
N ALA A 114 -6.69 -16.85 17.79
CA ALA A 114 -7.25 -18.18 17.66
C ALA A 114 -6.39 -19.02 16.71
#